data_AF-A0A9D0YTS5-F1
#
_entry.id   AF-A0A9D0YTS5-F1
#
_cell.length_a   1.000
_cell.length_b   1.000
_cell.length_c   1.000
_cell.angle_alpha   90.00
_cell.angle_beta   90.00
_cell.angle_gamma   90.00
#
_symmetry.space_group_name_H-M   'P 1'
#
loop_
_entity.id
_entity.type
_entity.pdbx_description
1 polymer ?
#
loop_
_entity_poly.entity_id
_entity_poly.type
_entity_poly.pdbx_seq_one_letter_code
_entity_poly.pdbx_strand_id
1 'polypeptide(L)'
;MKKSTFVAMLLGTVSGVLFALGMCMALIPDWYSFGPGVALGCAGIVLGLVTVAVWRHMEHKQPIQISRKAVASVVVGIVGALTLGVGMCFTMVWNQLILGIGIGLVGIVVLLCLVPLIKGIRA
;
A
#
# COMPACT_ATOMS: atom_id res chain seq x y z
N MET A 1 13.14 1.84 -20.48
CA MET A 1 11.79 1.81 -19.86
C MET A 1 10.76 2.06 -20.95
N LYS A 2 9.67 1.28 -21.02
CA LYS A 2 8.53 1.66 -21.88
C LYS A 2 7.86 2.91 -21.32
N LYS A 3 7.44 3.84 -22.18
CA LYS A 3 6.73 5.07 -21.77
C LYS A 3 5.51 4.76 -20.89
N SER A 4 4.78 3.68 -21.21
CA SER A 4 3.64 3.17 -20.43
C SER A 4 3.99 2.89 -18.96
N THR A 5 5.09 2.17 -18.70
CA THR A 5 5.50 1.78 -17.34
C THR A 5 5.95 2.99 -16.52
N PHE A 6 6.60 3.97 -17.15
CA PHE A 6 6.99 5.21 -16.46
C PHE A 6 5.77 6.01 -16.01
N VAL A 7 4.80 6.19 -16.91
CA VAL A 7 3.53 6.88 -16.62
C VAL A 7 2.76 6.15 -15.51
N ALA A 8 2.69 4.82 -15.56
CA ALA A 8 2.02 4.02 -14.54
C ALA A 8 2.68 4.13 -13.15
N MET A 9 4.02 4.09 -13.07
CA MET A 9 4.72 4.30 -11.81
C MET A 9 4.46 5.70 -11.27
N LEU A 10 4.57 6.73 -12.11
CA LEU A 10 4.49 8.12 -11.66
C LEU A 10 3.07 8.47 -11.19
N LEU A 11 2.04 8.21 -12.00
CA LEU A 11 0.66 8.44 -11.58
C LEU A 11 0.22 7.47 -10.47
N GLY A 12 0.76 6.25 -10.41
CA GLY A 12 0.49 5.28 -9.35
C GLY A 12 1.07 5.71 -7.99
N THR A 13 2.27 6.31 -7.98
CA THR A 13 2.84 6.89 -6.77
C THR A 13 2.03 8.10 -6.32
N VAL A 14 1.64 8.99 -7.24
CA VAL A 14 0.81 10.16 -6.91
C VAL A 14 -0.54 9.73 -6.33
N SER A 15 -1.22 8.75 -6.93
CA SER A 15 -2.49 8.25 -6.41
C SER A 15 -2.35 7.59 -5.03
N GLY A 16 -1.28 6.80 -4.82
CA GLY A 16 -0.98 6.19 -3.53
C GLY A 16 -0.72 7.21 -2.42
N VAL A 17 0.03 8.27 -2.72
CA VAL A 17 0.31 9.36 -1.77
C VAL A 17 -0.98 10.12 -1.42
N LEU A 18 -1.79 10.49 -2.43
CA LEU A 18 -3.07 11.17 -2.21
C LEU A 18 -4.03 10.33 -1.37
N PHE A 19 -4.10 9.02 -1.64
CA PHE A 19 -4.93 8.10 -0.88
C PHE A 19 -4.46 7.98 0.58
N ALA A 20 -3.15 7.80 0.81
CA ALA A 20 -2.58 7.71 2.15
C ALA A 20 -2.84 8.99 2.96
N LEU A 21 -2.62 10.16 2.37
CA LEU A 21 -2.91 11.45 3.00
C LEU A 21 -4.40 11.61 3.33
N GLY A 22 -5.29 11.24 2.40
CA GLY A 22 -6.74 11.26 2.63
C GLY A 22 -7.17 10.39 3.81
N MET A 23 -6.62 9.18 3.92
CA MET A 23 -6.87 8.29 5.06
C MET A 23 -6.37 8.88 6.39
N CYS A 24 -5.18 9.46 6.41
CA CYS A 24 -4.64 10.11 7.62
C CYS A 24 -5.51 11.30 8.05
N MET A 25 -5.96 12.15 7.12
CA MET A 25 -6.83 13.29 7.43
C MET A 25 -8.22 12.86 7.90
N ALA A 26 -8.74 11.73 7.42
CA ALA A 26 -10.02 11.19 7.86
C ALA A 26 -9.96 10.55 9.26
N LEU A 27 -8.82 9.96 9.64
CA LEU A 27 -8.69 9.28 10.94
C LEU A 27 -8.35 10.22 12.11
N ILE A 28 -7.82 11.42 11.85
CA ILE A 28 -7.43 12.37 12.90
C ILE A 28 -8.59 13.35 13.17
N PRO A 29 -9.30 13.24 14.31
CA PRO A 29 -10.47 14.08 14.61
C PRO A 29 -10.10 15.53 14.93
N ASP A 30 -8.85 15.80 15.31
CA ASP A 30 -8.39 17.13 15.77
C ASP A 30 -8.45 18.24 14.71
N TRP A 31 -8.54 17.90 13.43
CA TRP A 31 -8.44 18.88 12.34
C TRP A 31 -9.78 19.31 11.76
N TYR A 32 -10.92 18.75 12.23
CA TYR A 32 -12.26 18.93 11.61
C TYR A 32 -12.24 18.72 10.07
N SER A 33 -11.26 17.96 9.57
CA SER A 33 -10.94 17.81 8.14
C SER A 33 -11.42 16.48 7.59
N PHE A 34 -12.36 15.84 8.28
CA PHE A 34 -12.95 14.56 7.87
C PHE A 34 -13.57 14.63 6.46
N GLY A 35 -14.37 15.66 6.19
CA GLY A 35 -14.97 15.89 4.87
C GLY A 35 -13.92 15.98 3.74
N PRO A 36 -12.94 16.90 3.82
CA PRO A 36 -11.88 16.99 2.81
C PRO A 36 -10.98 15.73 2.77
N GLY A 37 -10.74 15.06 3.89
CA GLY A 37 -9.97 13.82 3.96
C GLY A 37 -10.63 12.67 3.19
N VAL A 38 -11.93 12.47 3.37
CA VAL A 38 -12.72 11.49 2.61
C VAL A 38 -12.74 11.84 1.12
N ALA A 39 -12.93 13.11 0.77
CA ALA A 39 -12.90 13.54 -0.62
C ALA A 39 -11.53 13.27 -1.29
N LEU A 40 -10.43 13.59 -0.61
CA LEU A 40 -9.07 13.30 -1.07
C LEU A 40 -8.79 11.80 -1.18
N GLY A 41 -9.23 11.01 -0.20
CA GLY A 41 -9.11 9.55 -0.22
C GLY A 41 -9.87 8.94 -1.41
N CYS A 42 -11.13 9.34 -1.61
CA CYS A 42 -11.92 8.92 -2.77
C CYS A 42 -11.27 9.34 -4.08
N ALA A 43 -10.78 10.59 -4.18
CA ALA A 43 -10.06 11.06 -5.36
C ALA A 43 -8.80 10.23 -5.63
N GLY A 44 -8.02 9.87 -4.59
CA GLY A 44 -6.87 9.00 -4.69
C GLY A 44 -7.20 7.60 -5.22
N ILE A 45 -8.28 6.98 -4.73
CA ILE A 45 -8.77 5.69 -5.25
C ILE A 45 -9.19 5.82 -6.72
N VAL A 46 -9.97 6.84 -7.06
CA VAL A 46 -10.44 7.08 -8.44
C VAL A 46 -9.23 7.26 -9.37
N LEU A 47 -8.25 8.06 -8.96
CA LEU A 47 -7.01 8.25 -9.73
C LEU A 47 -6.23 6.93 -9.89
N GLY A 48 -6.21 6.10 -8.83
CA GLY A 48 -5.66 4.75 -8.82
C GLY A 48 -6.35 3.81 -9.82
N LEU A 49 -7.67 3.84 -9.88
CA LEU A 49 -8.45 3.05 -10.84
C LEU A 49 -8.22 3.52 -12.27
N VAL A 50 -8.21 4.84 -12.50
CA VAL A 50 -7.90 5.43 -13.80
C VAL A 50 -6.49 5.05 -14.25
N THR A 51 -5.50 5.07 -13.35
CA THR A 51 -4.14 4.65 -13.68
C THR A 51 -4.07 3.21 -14.11
N VAL A 52 -4.73 2.31 -13.39
CA VAL A 52 -4.80 0.90 -13.76
C VAL A 52 -5.50 0.72 -15.11
N ALA A 53 -6.58 1.46 -15.37
CA ALA A 53 -7.31 1.40 -16.64
C ALA A 53 -6.45 1.91 -17.81
N VAL A 54 -5.81 3.08 -17.68
CA VAL A 54 -4.93 3.68 -18.70
C VAL A 54 -3.74 2.76 -18.98
N TRP A 55 -3.10 2.24 -17.94
CA TRP A 55 -1.98 1.32 -18.09
C TRP A 55 -2.39 0.04 -18.83
N ARG A 56 -3.55 -0.54 -18.50
CA ARG A 56 -4.09 -1.70 -19.21
C ARG A 56 -4.39 -1.41 -20.67
N HIS A 57 -4.98 -0.25 -20.95
CA HIS A 57 -5.31 0.17 -22.30
C HIS A 57 -4.05 0.38 -23.16
N MET A 58 -2.98 0.92 -22.57
CA MET A 58 -1.70 1.19 -23.23
C MET A 58 -0.88 -0.08 -23.51
N GLU A 59 -1.05 -1.13 -22.70
CA GLU A 59 -0.27 -2.36 -22.83
C GLU A 59 -0.99 -3.50 -23.55
N HIS A 60 -2.26 -3.33 -23.96
CA HIS A 60 -3.08 -4.36 -24.63
C HIS A 60 -2.94 -5.75 -23.97
N LYS A 61 -2.69 -5.78 -22.65
CA LYS A 61 -2.44 -7.03 -21.93
C LYS A 61 -3.76 -7.66 -21.50
N GLN A 62 -3.75 -8.99 -21.54
CA GLN A 62 -4.81 -9.88 -21.08
C GLN A 62 -5.24 -9.56 -19.64
N PRO A 63 -6.50 -9.84 -19.26
CA PRO A 63 -7.13 -9.42 -18.01
C PRO A 63 -6.32 -9.82 -16.77
N ILE A 64 -6.60 -9.17 -15.64
CA ILE A 64 -6.03 -9.50 -14.32
C ILE A 64 -6.14 -11.00 -14.13
N GLN A 65 -5.03 -11.73 -14.29
CA GLN A 65 -4.97 -13.08 -13.80
C GLN A 65 -4.85 -12.94 -12.29
N ILE A 66 -6.01 -12.88 -11.63
CA ILE A 66 -6.12 -12.98 -10.17
C ILE A 66 -5.68 -14.41 -9.83
N SER A 67 -4.38 -14.62 -9.84
CA SER A 67 -3.77 -15.85 -9.38
C SER A 67 -3.89 -15.84 -7.86
N ARG A 68 -4.11 -17.03 -7.29
CA ARG A 68 -4.08 -17.24 -5.84
C ARG A 68 -2.79 -16.65 -5.21
N LYS A 69 -1.68 -16.68 -5.97
CA LYS A 69 -0.40 -16.07 -5.59
C LYS A 69 -0.46 -14.54 -5.50
N ALA A 70 -1.15 -13.87 -6.42
CA ALA A 70 -1.30 -12.42 -6.40
C ALA A 70 -2.14 -11.97 -5.19
N VAL A 71 -3.29 -12.61 -4.97
CA VAL A 71 -4.13 -12.32 -3.79
C VAL A 71 -3.36 -12.59 -2.49
N ALA A 72 -2.66 -13.73 -2.39
CA ALA A 72 -1.84 -14.04 -1.23
C ALA A 72 -0.75 -12.99 -1.00
N SER A 73 -0.06 -12.52 -2.05
CA SER A 73 0.94 -11.45 -1.90
C SER A 73 0.34 -10.14 -1.41
N VAL A 74 -0.85 -9.76 -1.88
CA VAL A 74 -1.53 -8.55 -1.40
C VAL A 74 -1.89 -8.68 0.08
N VAL A 75 -2.47 -9.82 0.49
CA VAL A 75 -2.86 -10.07 1.89
C VAL A 75 -1.63 -10.07 2.81
N VAL A 76 -0.56 -10.77 2.43
CA VAL A 76 0.67 -10.81 3.24
C VAL A 76 1.30 -9.40 3.33
N GLY A 77 1.24 -8.61 2.25
CA GLY A 77 1.70 -7.22 2.26
C GLY A 77 0.89 -6.34 3.22
N ILE A 78 -0.43 -6.46 3.21
CA ILE A 78 -1.31 -5.74 4.15
C ILE A 78 -1.00 -6.14 5.60
N VAL A 79 -0.89 -7.43 5.88
CA VAL A 79 -0.57 -7.95 7.23
C VAL A 79 0.80 -7.43 7.69
N GLY A 80 1.82 -7.49 6.85
CA GLY A 80 3.16 -7.01 7.17
C GLY A 80 3.21 -5.50 7.44
N ALA A 81 2.54 -4.70 6.60
CA ALA A 81 2.45 -3.25 6.77
C ALA A 81 1.70 -2.85 8.05
N LEU A 82 0.57 -3.50 8.35
CA LEU A 82 -0.18 -3.28 9.58
C LEU A 82 0.62 -3.68 10.82
N THR A 83 1.29 -4.83 10.79
CA THR A 83 2.13 -5.30 11.90
C THR A 83 3.28 -4.32 12.18
N LEU A 84 3.93 -3.82 11.13
CA LEU A 84 4.97 -2.80 11.26
C LEU A 84 4.41 -1.49 11.82
N GLY A 85 3.25 -1.03 11.34
CA GLY A 85 2.54 0.14 11.86
C GLY A 85 2.20 0.02 13.35
N VAL A 86 1.65 -1.12 13.76
CA VAL A 86 1.34 -1.40 15.18
C VAL A 86 2.60 -1.40 16.03
N GLY A 87 3.71 -1.96 15.53
CA GLY A 87 5.01 -1.90 16.21
C GLY A 87 5.45 -0.46 16.49
N MET A 88 5.31 0.45 15.51
CA MET A 88 5.60 1.88 15.69
C MET A 88 4.66 2.56 16.69
N CYS A 89 3.36 2.22 16.69
CA CYS A 89 2.41 2.77 17.66
C CYS A 89 2.74 2.34 19.09
N PHE A 90 3.16 1.10 19.31
CA PHE A 90 3.53 0.57 20.63
C PHE A 90 4.76 1.26 21.24
N THR A 91 5.73 1.67 20.41
CA THR A 91 6.91 2.40 20.89
C THR A 91 6.57 3.84 21.27
N MET A 92 5.77 4.54 20.47
CA MET A 92 5.45 5.96 20.70
C MET A 92 4.35 6.20 21.74
N VAL A 93 3.27 5.40 21.72
CA VAL A 93 2.08 5.67 22.55
C VAL A 93 2.15 4.93 23.89
N TRP A 94 2.72 3.72 23.92
CA TRP A 94 2.67 2.83 25.09
C TRP A 94 4.02 2.70 25.81
N ASN A 95 5.08 3.36 25.31
CA ASN A 95 6.46 3.34 25.85
C ASN A 95 7.03 1.92 26.05
N GLN A 96 6.46 0.91 25.37
CA GLN A 96 6.88 -0.49 25.43
C GLN A 96 7.89 -0.78 24.31
N LEU A 97 9.08 -0.19 24.43
CA LEU A 97 10.14 -0.22 23.42
C LEU A 97 10.52 -1.64 22.98
N ILE A 98 10.67 -2.56 23.93
CA ILE A 98 11.10 -3.95 23.65
C ILE A 98 10.05 -4.69 22.83
N LEU A 99 8.78 -4.60 23.22
CA LEU A 99 7.66 -5.24 22.51
C LEU A 99 7.43 -4.61 21.13
N GLY A 100 7.51 -3.27 21.04
CA GLY A 100 7.34 -2.55 19.78
C GLY A 100 8.42 -2.89 18.75
N ILE A 101 9.69 -2.97 19.17
CA ILE A 101 10.79 -3.41 18.31
C ILE A 101 10.58 -4.87 17.87
N GLY A 102 10.19 -5.75 18.79
CA GLY A 102 9.92 -7.16 18.47
C GLY A 102 8.86 -7.32 17.38
N ILE A 103 7.70 -6.67 17.55
CA ILE A 103 6.59 -6.71 16.59
C ILE A 103 6.97 -6.03 15.27
N GLY A 104 7.68 -4.90 15.34
CA GLY A 104 8.19 -4.20 14.16
C GLY A 104 9.14 -5.07 13.33
N LEU A 105 10.04 -5.80 13.98
CA LEU A 105 10.98 -6.70 13.33
C LEU A 105 10.24 -7.85 12.62
N VAL A 106 9.24 -8.43 13.27
CA VAL A 106 8.35 -9.44 12.66
C VAL A 106 7.65 -8.85 11.42
N GLY A 107 7.13 -7.62 11.51
CA GLY A 107 6.53 -6.92 10.37
C GLY A 107 7.49 -6.78 9.18
N ILE A 108 8.74 -6.38 9.43
CA ILE A 108 9.79 -6.28 8.40
C ILE A 108 10.07 -7.64 7.77
N VAL A 109 10.21 -8.71 8.57
CA VAL A 109 10.45 -10.06 8.06
C VAL A 109 9.31 -10.51 7.14
N VAL A 110 8.05 -10.26 7.52
CA VAL A 110 6.87 -10.58 6.70
C VAL A 110 6.88 -9.79 5.38
N LEU A 111 7.25 -8.50 5.41
CA LEU A 111 7.42 -7.66 4.22
C LEU A 111 8.57 -8.15 3.33
N LEU A 112 9.67 -8.64 3.89
CA LEU A 112 10.77 -9.22 3.12
C LEU A 112 10.37 -10.54 2.46
N CYS A 113 9.55 -11.37 3.11
CA CYS A 113 8.96 -12.58 2.53
C CYS A 113 8.05 -12.30 1.32
N LEU A 114 7.64 -11.06 1.10
CA LEU A 114 6.91 -10.67 -0.11
C LEU A 114 7.79 -10.74 -1.37
N VAL A 115 9.08 -10.41 -1.26
CA VAL A 115 10.02 -10.43 -2.40
C VAL A 115 10.09 -11.80 -3.09
N PRO A 116 10.33 -12.92 -2.38
CA PRO A 116 10.31 -14.25 -3.00
C PRO A 116 8.91 -14.67 -3.47
N LEU A 117 7.83 -14.18 -2.83
CA LEU A 117 6.46 -14.48 -3.24
C LEU A 117 6.10 -13.85 -4.59
N ILE A 118 6.57 -12.62 -4.83
CA ILE A 118 6.24 -11.83 -6.03
C ILE A 118 7.15 -12.18 -7.21
N LYS A 119 8.47 -12.32 -6.99
CA LYS A 119 9.41 -12.70 -8.06
C LYS A 119 9.35 -14.19 -8.41
N GLY A 120 8.67 -14.99 -7.58
CA GLY A 120 8.74 -16.45 -7.59
C GLY A 120 10.09 -16.90 -7.03
N ILE A 121 10.07 -17.95 -6.22
CA ILE A 121 11.30 -18.67 -5.85
C ILE A 121 11.89 -19.21 -7.14
N ARG A 122 12.88 -18.50 -7.68
CA ARG A 122 13.74 -19.00 -8.75
C ARG A 122 14.85 -19.79 -8.06
N ALA A 123 14.49 -21.00 -7.62
CA ALA A 123 15.45 -22.05 -7.30
C ALA A 123 15.97 -22.65 -8.60
#